data_AF-A0A955VC68-F1
#
_entry.id   AF-A0A955VC68-F1
#
_cell.length_a   1.000
_cell.length_b   1.000
_cell.length_c   1.000
_cell.angle_alpha   90.00
_cell.angle_beta   90.00
_cell.angle_gamma   90.00
#
_symmetry.space_group_name_H-M   'P 1'
#
loop_
_entity.id
_entity.type
_entity.pdbx_description
1 polymer ?
#
loop_
_entity_poly.entity_id
_entity_poly.type
_entity_poly.pdbx_seq_one_letter_code
_entity_poly.pdbx_strand_id
1 'polypeptide(L)'
;MGAFALGACSSIRLGDIEPPPGERVIVEIDIVGNDNVATSDIVSELRIQPQGLDVPAKDSPVDMAEISTDARRVEAIYAAYGYFRAHVTDYWVDDLANHTARVVFRVEEGPPTLVNAIHFVGLNPGAEIDVEAAKRLDDLESKLPDLLTLKPGEIWEESKYEEGLSLIANAFRDVGFVSVRVEGQSYVSRDRNEAGVYYRIAPGPLTRIGEIRVVGTQSFPKERILRRTSLRLNDIISSEDLRETEAQIYDLGVCFSVTARPIKIDETGGVEPLGPTGPPVGTGGAATKAEPGAAAPTAAPGDTSPTAQTAGSPSQGDVPGVEVASSDSEVVASDGDAKAPEPGETPGEAPPPATPPEAP
;
A
#
# COMPACT_ATOMS: atom_id res chain seq x y z
N MET A 1 -2.70 -2.76 54.58
CA MET A 1 -3.04 -4.06 53.97
C MET A 1 -4.01 -3.79 52.84
N GLY A 2 -3.56 -3.91 51.60
CA GLY A 2 -4.41 -3.79 50.40
C GLY A 2 -3.72 -4.58 49.31
N ALA A 3 -4.33 -5.72 48.96
CA ALA A 3 -3.78 -6.73 48.07
C ALA A 3 -3.82 -6.25 46.60
N PHE A 4 -2.68 -6.29 45.93
CA PHE A 4 -2.60 -6.19 44.47
C PHE A 4 -2.97 -7.55 43.87
N ALA A 5 -4.02 -7.57 43.07
CA ALA A 5 -4.40 -8.72 42.26
C ALA A 5 -3.44 -8.79 41.05
N LEU A 6 -2.52 -9.75 41.09
CA LEU A 6 -1.72 -10.19 39.95
C LEU A 6 -2.67 -10.77 38.90
N GLY A 7 -2.81 -10.08 37.77
CA GLY A 7 -3.43 -10.61 36.56
C GLY A 7 -2.61 -11.80 36.06
N ALA A 8 -3.28 -12.92 35.81
CA ALA A 8 -2.65 -14.18 35.45
C ALA A 8 -2.00 -14.12 34.06
N CYS A 9 -0.67 -14.15 34.00
CA CYS A 9 0.05 -14.53 32.79
C CYS A 9 -0.19 -16.04 32.55
N SER A 10 -0.93 -16.36 31.50
CA SER A 10 -1.08 -17.74 31.02
C SER A 10 0.26 -18.20 30.45
N SER A 11 1.02 -18.93 31.28
CA SER A 11 2.29 -19.56 30.88
C SER A 11 2.01 -20.71 29.91
N ILE A 12 2.18 -20.48 28.61
CA ILE A 12 2.31 -21.56 27.64
C ILE A 12 3.75 -22.09 27.73
N ARG A 13 3.94 -23.24 28.37
CA ARG A 13 5.20 -23.97 28.34
C ARG A 13 5.24 -24.83 27.08
N LEU A 14 5.76 -24.26 26.00
CA LEU A 14 6.17 -25.05 24.83
C LEU A 14 7.56 -25.64 25.08
N GLY A 15 7.72 -26.91 24.68
CA GLY A 15 8.73 -27.85 25.14
C GLY A 15 10.19 -27.45 25.04
N ASP A 16 10.99 -28.16 25.84
CA ASP A 16 12.45 -28.11 25.93
C ASP A 16 13.11 -28.17 24.55
N ILE A 17 13.42 -27.01 23.99
CA ILE A 17 14.38 -26.88 22.88
C ILE A 17 15.61 -26.27 23.53
N GLU A 18 16.58 -27.13 23.85
CA GLU A 18 17.84 -26.69 24.43
C GLU A 18 18.49 -25.67 23.49
N PRO A 19 18.76 -24.45 23.97
CA PRO A 19 19.40 -23.43 23.15
C PRO A 19 20.80 -23.89 22.71
N PRO A 20 21.30 -23.40 21.57
CA PRO A 20 22.63 -23.76 21.09
C PRO A 20 23.69 -23.47 22.18
N PRO A 21 24.71 -24.34 22.35
CA PRO A 21 25.66 -24.23 23.46
C PRO A 21 26.34 -22.85 23.52
N GLY A 22 26.12 -22.14 24.63
CA GLY A 22 26.75 -20.83 24.89
C GLY A 22 25.93 -19.61 24.45
N GLU A 23 24.77 -19.80 23.82
CA GLU A 23 23.88 -18.71 23.42
C GLU A 23 22.63 -18.67 24.29
N ARG A 24 22.16 -17.45 24.60
CA ARG A 24 20.89 -17.24 25.32
C ARG A 24 19.77 -17.00 24.34
N VAL A 25 18.60 -17.58 24.60
CA VAL A 25 17.42 -17.47 23.74
C VAL A 25 16.30 -16.70 24.43
N ILE A 26 15.70 -15.76 23.71
CA ILE A 26 14.56 -14.96 24.15
C ILE A 26 13.32 -15.85 24.10
N VAL A 27 12.68 -16.07 25.24
CA VAL A 27 11.42 -16.83 25.34
C VAL A 27 10.22 -15.95 25.68
N GLU A 28 10.48 -14.71 26.11
CA GLU A 28 9.46 -13.79 26.57
C GLU A 28 9.92 -12.35 26.37
N ILE A 29 8.99 -11.49 25.95
CA ILE A 29 9.19 -10.05 25.84
C ILE A 29 8.08 -9.37 26.62
N ASP A 30 8.46 -8.64 27.65
CA ASP A 30 7.53 -7.87 28.47
C ASP A 30 7.64 -6.38 28.09
N ILE A 31 6.49 -5.75 27.88
CA ILE A 31 6.37 -4.30 27.83
C ILE A 31 5.79 -3.86 29.18
N VAL A 32 6.46 -2.94 29.87
CA VAL A 32 6.03 -2.42 31.16
C VAL A 32 5.65 -0.95 30.99
N GLY A 33 4.46 -0.59 31.46
CA GLY A 33 3.91 0.77 31.32
C GLY A 33 3.04 0.95 30.07
N ASN A 34 2.65 -0.15 29.41
CA ASN A 34 1.70 -0.12 28.30
C ASN A 34 0.26 -0.27 28.82
N ASP A 35 -0.49 0.83 28.78
CA ASP A 35 -1.89 0.90 29.18
C ASP A 35 -2.81 1.11 27.97
N ASN A 36 -2.33 1.79 26.92
CA ASN A 36 -3.14 2.17 25.76
C ASN A 36 -2.84 1.35 24.49
N VAL A 37 -1.69 0.67 24.43
CA VAL A 37 -1.31 -0.21 23.31
C VAL A 37 -1.08 -1.62 23.84
N ALA A 38 -1.66 -2.63 23.19
CA ALA A 38 -1.56 -4.00 23.63
C ALA A 38 -0.13 -4.55 23.43
N THR A 39 0.36 -5.34 24.39
CA THR A 39 1.68 -5.96 24.32
C THR A 39 1.84 -6.80 23.06
N SER A 40 0.79 -7.50 22.62
CA SER A 40 0.79 -8.30 21.40
C SER A 40 1.09 -7.47 20.15
N ASP A 41 0.48 -6.29 20.05
CA ASP A 41 0.57 -5.42 18.88
C ASP A 41 1.95 -4.77 18.78
N ILE A 42 2.60 -4.56 19.93
CA ILE A 42 3.99 -4.10 19.98
C ILE A 42 4.92 -5.24 19.59
N VAL A 43 4.79 -6.39 20.24
CA VAL A 43 5.70 -7.54 20.09
C VAL A 43 5.66 -8.11 18.67
N SER A 44 4.50 -8.16 18.01
CA SER A 44 4.39 -8.67 16.63
C SER A 44 5.17 -7.84 15.60
N GLU A 45 5.45 -6.58 15.90
CA GLU A 45 6.16 -5.65 15.01
C GLU A 45 7.66 -5.53 15.36
N LEU A 46 8.12 -6.14 16.45
CA LEU A 46 9.54 -6.18 16.82
C LEU A 46 10.32 -7.12 15.90
N ARG A 47 11.64 -6.92 15.83
CA ARG A 47 12.52 -7.76 15.02
C ARG A 47 13.02 -8.92 15.84
N ILE A 48 13.34 -8.66 17.11
CA ILE A 48 13.46 -9.72 18.09
C ILE A 48 12.07 -10.31 18.31
N GLN A 49 11.99 -11.62 18.25
CA GLN A 49 10.75 -12.35 18.49
C GLN A 49 11.00 -13.37 19.59
N PRO A 50 10.07 -13.54 20.54
CA PRO A 50 10.19 -14.61 21.52
C PRO A 50 10.04 -15.95 20.80
N GLN A 51 10.79 -16.94 21.27
CA GLN A 51 10.63 -18.31 20.82
C GLN A 51 9.18 -18.76 21.02
N GLY A 52 8.60 -19.37 19.99
CA GLY A 52 7.21 -19.80 20.00
C GLY A 52 6.99 -21.05 19.14
N LEU A 53 5.73 -21.38 18.88
CA LEU A 53 5.37 -22.52 18.02
C LEU A 53 5.95 -22.36 16.61
N ASP A 54 5.92 -21.13 16.08
CA ASP A 54 6.33 -20.79 14.72
C ASP A 54 7.70 -20.10 14.63
N VAL A 55 8.36 -19.85 15.78
CA VAL A 55 9.66 -19.15 15.87
C VAL A 55 10.67 -20.06 16.56
N PRO A 56 11.63 -20.67 15.84
CA PRO A 56 12.59 -21.60 16.43
C PRO A 56 13.66 -20.86 17.24
N ALA A 57 14.24 -21.54 18.24
CA ALA A 57 15.21 -20.96 19.17
C ALA A 57 16.40 -20.24 18.51
N LYS A 58 16.90 -20.74 17.37
CA LYS A 58 18.00 -20.13 16.61
C LYS A 58 17.70 -18.73 16.07
N ASP A 59 16.41 -18.39 15.91
CA ASP A 59 15.93 -17.12 15.35
C ASP A 59 15.55 -16.13 16.47
N SER A 60 15.74 -16.51 17.74
CA SER A 60 15.47 -15.70 18.93
C SER A 60 16.71 -15.49 19.82
N PRO A 61 17.93 -15.23 19.29
CA PRO A 61 19.10 -15.02 20.13
C PRO A 61 18.98 -13.69 20.91
N VAL A 62 19.58 -13.64 22.10
CA VAL A 62 19.76 -12.37 22.83
C VAL A 62 20.85 -11.55 22.14
N ASP A 63 20.44 -10.55 21.38
CA ASP A 63 21.31 -9.56 20.75
C ASP A 63 21.00 -8.14 21.27
N MET A 64 21.92 -7.56 22.05
CA MET A 64 21.76 -6.21 22.61
C MET A 64 21.67 -5.11 21.54
N ALA A 65 22.27 -5.30 20.36
CA ALA A 65 22.17 -4.35 19.27
C ALA A 65 20.76 -4.36 18.65
N GLU A 66 20.18 -5.54 18.46
CA GLU A 66 18.79 -5.69 18.01
C GLU A 66 17.80 -5.16 19.05
N ILE A 67 17.99 -5.50 20.33
CA ILE A 67 17.15 -4.98 21.43
C ILE A 67 17.18 -3.45 21.46
N SER A 68 18.35 -2.82 21.34
CA SER A 68 18.46 -1.35 21.30
C SER A 68 17.80 -0.72 20.06
N THR A 69 17.76 -1.45 18.94
CA THR A 69 17.07 -1.01 17.73
C THR A 69 15.56 -1.13 17.88
N ASP A 70 15.11 -2.22 18.48
CA ASP A 70 13.72 -2.46 18.78
C ASP A 70 13.17 -1.52 19.85
N ALA A 71 13.99 -1.04 20.80
CA ALA A 71 13.57 0.04 21.70
C ALA A 71 13.08 1.28 20.91
N ARG A 72 13.79 1.68 19.86
CA ARG A 72 13.34 2.78 18.97
C ARG A 72 12.12 2.39 18.13
N ARG A 73 11.98 1.10 17.78
CA ARG A 73 10.79 0.62 17.08
C ARG A 73 9.55 0.64 17.98
N VAL A 74 9.68 0.31 19.26
CA VAL A 74 8.60 0.46 20.25
C VAL A 74 8.08 1.90 20.23
N GLU A 75 8.96 2.91 20.29
CA GLU A 75 8.55 4.32 20.20
C GLU A 75 7.83 4.64 18.88
N ALA A 76 8.29 4.08 17.76
CA ALA A 76 7.65 4.25 16.46
C ALA A 76 6.25 3.60 16.39
N ILE A 77 6.08 2.42 17.00
CA ILE A 77 4.78 1.74 17.11
C ILE A 77 3.81 2.60 17.91
N TYR A 78 4.23 3.11 19.06
CA TYR A 78 3.40 4.04 19.83
C TYR A 78 3.05 5.31 19.04
N ALA A 79 3.99 5.85 18.27
CA ALA A 79 3.71 6.97 17.39
C ALA A 79 2.63 6.62 16.35
N ALA A 80 2.66 5.42 15.76
CA ALA A 80 1.64 4.90 14.84
C ALA A 80 0.24 4.83 15.48
N TYR A 81 0.16 4.57 16.79
CA TYR A 81 -1.08 4.60 17.60
C TYR A 81 -1.43 5.99 18.17
N GLY A 82 -0.69 7.05 17.81
CA GLY A 82 -0.97 8.43 18.21
C GLY A 82 -0.28 8.91 19.48
N TYR A 83 0.64 8.13 20.05
CA TYR A 83 1.40 8.46 21.25
C TYR A 83 2.80 8.97 20.88
N PHE A 84 2.89 10.12 20.22
CA PHE A 84 4.16 10.69 19.72
C PHE A 84 5.16 11.13 20.81
N ARG A 85 4.72 11.17 22.06
CA ARG A 85 5.57 11.46 23.23
C ARG A 85 6.02 10.19 23.95
N ALA A 86 5.60 9.03 23.46
CA ALA A 86 6.03 7.77 23.99
C ALA A 86 7.54 7.63 23.83
N HIS A 87 8.20 7.17 24.88
CA HIS A 87 9.62 6.88 24.84
C HIS A 87 9.95 5.70 25.74
N VAL A 88 10.96 4.93 25.34
CA VAL A 88 11.49 3.83 26.15
C VAL A 88 12.44 4.44 27.18
N THR A 89 12.09 4.33 28.46
CA THR A 89 12.90 4.88 29.56
C THR A 89 14.04 3.95 29.96
N ASP A 90 13.84 2.64 29.82
CA ASP A 90 14.84 1.63 30.12
C ASP A 90 14.53 0.33 29.39
N TYR A 91 15.55 -0.49 29.17
CA TYR A 91 15.38 -1.86 28.70
C TYR A 91 16.51 -2.73 29.25
N TRP A 92 16.17 -3.96 29.64
CA TRP A 92 17.15 -4.90 30.18
C TRP A 92 16.78 -6.35 29.81
N VAL A 93 17.72 -7.24 30.09
CA VAL A 93 17.55 -8.68 29.87
C VAL A 93 17.65 -9.37 31.22
N ASP A 94 16.59 -10.07 31.60
CA ASP A 94 16.57 -10.94 32.77
C ASP A 94 16.96 -12.36 32.36
N ASP A 95 18.03 -12.88 32.98
CA ASP A 95 18.46 -14.26 32.77
C ASP A 95 17.49 -15.23 33.45
N LEU A 96 16.99 -16.18 32.68
CA LEU A 96 16.15 -17.27 33.13
C LEU A 96 16.93 -18.59 33.17
N ALA A 97 16.29 -19.66 33.65
CA ALA A 97 16.91 -20.98 33.67
C ALA A 97 17.20 -21.50 32.24
N ASN A 98 18.06 -22.51 32.12
CA ASN A 98 18.30 -23.23 30.86
C ASN A 98 18.76 -22.33 29.68
N HIS A 99 19.60 -21.32 29.96
CA HIS A 99 20.07 -20.35 28.95
C HIS A 99 18.93 -19.63 28.21
N THR A 100 17.78 -19.48 28.85
CA THR A 100 16.69 -18.64 28.33
C THR A 100 16.78 -17.25 28.94
N ALA A 101 16.12 -16.29 28.30
CA ALA A 101 16.11 -14.92 28.73
C ALA A 101 14.74 -14.28 28.48
N ARG A 102 14.42 -13.31 29.31
CA ARG A 102 13.29 -12.41 29.14
C ARG A 102 13.82 -11.01 28.83
N VAL A 103 13.30 -10.39 27.77
CA VAL A 103 13.60 -8.99 27.45
C VAL A 103 12.49 -8.13 28.02
N VAL A 104 12.84 -7.04 28.70
CA VAL A 104 11.87 -6.12 29.26
C VAL A 104 12.12 -4.72 28.70
N PHE A 105 11.09 -4.10 28.16
CA PHE A 105 11.08 -2.69 27.78
C PHE A 105 10.18 -1.92 28.73
N ARG A 106 10.70 -0.86 29.36
CA ARG A 106 9.90 0.08 30.15
C ARG A 106 9.56 1.31 29.32
N VAL A 107 8.28 1.58 29.15
CA VAL A 107 7.77 2.67 28.32
C VAL A 107 7.03 3.68 29.16
N GLU A 108 7.22 4.96 28.85
CA GLU A 108 6.31 6.04 29.25
C GLU A 108 5.56 6.51 28.01
N GLU A 109 4.26 6.21 27.90
CA GLU A 109 3.48 6.48 26.69
C GLU A 109 3.22 7.97 26.43
N GLY A 110 3.03 8.74 27.51
CA GLY A 110 2.63 10.14 27.42
C GLY A 110 1.16 10.33 26.97
N PRO A 111 0.72 11.59 26.79
CA PRO A 111 -0.64 11.89 26.38
C PRO A 111 -0.89 11.53 24.90
N PRO A 112 -2.12 11.13 24.53
CA PRO A 112 -2.48 10.88 23.14
C PRO A 112 -2.48 12.17 22.34
N THR A 113 -2.13 12.07 21.06
CA THR A 113 -2.23 13.17 20.09
C THR A 113 -3.58 13.10 19.41
N LEU A 114 -4.37 14.17 19.53
CA LEU A 114 -5.71 14.24 18.94
C LEU A 114 -5.67 14.88 17.56
N VAL A 115 -6.53 14.42 16.66
CA VAL A 115 -6.72 15.05 15.35
C VAL A 115 -7.47 16.37 15.55
N ASN A 116 -6.80 17.48 15.30
CA ASN A 116 -7.43 18.81 15.42
C ASN A 116 -8.31 19.13 14.21
N ALA A 117 -7.82 18.84 13.01
CA ALA A 117 -8.54 19.11 11.77
C ALA A 117 -8.08 18.18 10.64
N ILE A 118 -9.00 17.91 9.72
CA ILE A 118 -8.75 17.21 8.46
C ILE A 118 -9.08 18.18 7.32
N HIS A 119 -8.16 18.34 6.39
CA HIS A 119 -8.29 19.25 5.26
C HIS A 119 -8.17 18.49 3.95
N PHE A 120 -9.09 18.78 3.03
CA PHE A 120 -9.02 18.32 1.64
C PHE A 120 -8.58 19.48 0.76
N VAL A 121 -7.54 19.27 -0.05
CA VAL A 121 -6.90 20.32 -0.87
C VAL A 121 -6.80 19.82 -2.30
N GLY A 122 -6.91 20.72 -3.28
CA GLY A 122 -6.75 20.37 -4.71
C GLY A 122 -8.04 19.97 -5.43
N LEU A 123 -9.19 20.11 -4.77
CA LEU A 123 -10.51 19.85 -5.33
C LEU A 123 -11.03 20.96 -6.27
N ASN A 124 -10.21 21.93 -6.65
CA ASN A 124 -10.59 22.97 -7.59
C ASN A 124 -9.87 22.75 -8.94
N PRO A 125 -10.53 22.20 -9.96
CA PRO A 125 -9.84 21.81 -11.19
C PRO A 125 -9.62 22.97 -12.18
N GLY A 126 -9.85 24.23 -11.78
CA GLY A 126 -9.64 25.40 -12.63
C GLY A 126 -10.80 25.68 -13.59
N ALA A 127 -10.59 26.56 -14.57
CA ALA A 127 -11.67 27.16 -15.37
C ALA A 127 -12.14 26.31 -16.59
N GLU A 128 -11.52 25.17 -16.88
CA GLU A 128 -11.74 24.39 -18.12
C GLU A 128 -12.26 22.96 -17.84
N ILE A 129 -13.33 22.83 -17.06
CA ILE A 129 -13.85 21.54 -16.64
C ILE A 129 -15.23 21.32 -17.27
N ASP A 130 -15.50 20.09 -17.71
CA ASP A 130 -16.85 19.65 -18.07
C ASP A 130 -17.81 19.90 -16.89
N VAL A 131 -18.99 20.46 -17.17
CA VAL A 131 -20.06 20.73 -16.19
C VAL A 131 -20.42 19.47 -15.41
N GLU A 132 -20.41 18.33 -16.10
CA GLU A 132 -20.74 17.03 -15.51
C GLU A 132 -19.63 16.49 -14.59
N ALA A 133 -18.38 16.88 -14.83
CA ALA A 133 -17.26 16.58 -13.93
C ALA A 133 -17.23 17.52 -12.72
N ALA A 134 -17.50 18.81 -12.91
CA ALA A 134 -17.60 19.78 -11.82
C ALA A 134 -18.68 19.38 -10.81
N LYS A 135 -19.88 19.00 -11.31
CA LYS A 135 -20.97 18.54 -10.46
C LYS A 135 -20.59 17.31 -9.63
N ARG A 136 -19.94 16.31 -10.23
CA ARG A 136 -19.49 15.11 -9.49
C ARG A 136 -18.48 15.43 -8.42
N LEU A 137 -17.59 16.39 -8.69
CA LEU A 137 -16.58 16.80 -7.74
C LEU A 137 -17.21 17.49 -6.52
N ASP A 138 -18.15 18.41 -6.76
CA ASP A 138 -18.90 19.08 -5.69
C ASP A 138 -19.69 18.07 -4.83
N ASP A 139 -20.37 17.13 -5.49
CA ASP A 139 -21.14 16.07 -4.82
C ASP A 139 -20.23 15.16 -3.97
N LEU A 140 -19.00 14.89 -4.43
CA LEU A 140 -18.05 14.04 -3.73
C LEU A 140 -17.36 14.78 -2.58
N GLU A 141 -16.95 16.04 -2.78
CA GLU A 141 -16.31 16.89 -1.77
C GLU A 141 -17.13 16.94 -0.49
N SER A 142 -18.46 17.11 -0.63
CA SER A 142 -19.37 17.15 0.52
C SER A 142 -19.42 15.85 1.33
N LYS A 143 -19.07 14.70 0.74
CA LYS A 143 -19.12 13.37 1.36
C LYS A 143 -17.77 12.91 1.91
N LEU A 144 -16.66 13.53 1.50
CA LEU A 144 -15.32 13.14 1.93
C LEU A 144 -15.17 13.05 3.47
N PRO A 145 -15.68 14.00 4.27
CA PRO A 145 -15.57 13.90 5.73
C PRO A 145 -16.26 12.66 6.30
N ASP A 146 -17.36 12.22 5.70
CA ASP A 146 -18.15 11.09 6.17
C ASP A 146 -17.51 9.75 5.82
N LEU A 147 -16.80 9.68 4.68
CA LEU A 147 -16.09 8.48 4.23
C LEU A 147 -14.93 8.06 5.16
N LEU A 148 -14.29 9.02 5.82
CA LEU A 148 -13.10 8.72 6.63
C LEU A 148 -13.44 8.01 7.94
N THR A 149 -12.68 6.97 8.28
CA THR A 149 -12.74 6.35 9.61
C THR A 149 -12.18 7.29 10.69
N LEU A 150 -11.09 8.00 10.39
CA LEU A 150 -10.47 8.97 11.30
C LEU A 150 -11.28 10.27 11.35
N LYS A 151 -11.69 10.71 12.54
CA LYS A 151 -12.44 11.97 12.73
C LYS A 151 -11.67 13.00 13.57
N PRO A 152 -11.94 14.32 13.38
CA PRO A 152 -11.46 15.34 14.31
C PRO A 152 -11.93 15.05 15.75
N GLY A 153 -11.03 15.26 16.71
CA GLY A 153 -11.22 14.95 18.13
C GLY A 153 -10.82 13.53 18.54
N GLU A 154 -10.60 12.62 17.59
CA GLU A 154 -10.12 11.26 17.88
C GLU A 154 -8.60 11.22 18.02
N ILE A 155 -8.09 10.14 18.62
CA ILE A 155 -6.65 9.86 18.67
C ILE A 155 -6.16 9.61 17.24
N TRP A 156 -5.05 10.25 16.89
CA TRP A 156 -4.41 10.03 15.60
C TRP A 156 -3.95 8.58 15.48
N GLU A 157 -4.25 7.93 14.37
CA GLU A 157 -3.85 6.54 14.11
C GLU A 157 -3.39 6.42 12.66
N GLU A 158 -2.19 5.88 12.45
CA GLU A 158 -1.57 5.75 11.13
C GLU A 158 -2.40 4.87 10.20
N SER A 159 -2.90 3.75 10.73
CA SER A 159 -3.75 2.79 9.99
C SER A 159 -4.99 3.47 9.38
N LYS A 160 -5.74 4.27 10.18
CA LYS A 160 -6.93 5.00 9.73
C LYS A 160 -6.58 6.15 8.79
N TYR A 161 -5.43 6.78 9.00
CA TYR A 161 -4.92 7.82 8.11
C TYR A 161 -4.60 7.25 6.71
N GLU A 162 -3.92 6.11 6.64
CA GLU A 162 -3.60 5.39 5.40
C GLU A 162 -4.85 4.81 4.73
N GLU A 163 -5.77 4.24 5.51
CA GLU A 163 -7.08 3.79 5.04
C GLU A 163 -7.81 4.95 4.34
N GLY A 164 -7.79 6.15 4.93
CA GLY A 164 -8.37 7.35 4.35
C GLY A 164 -7.84 7.67 2.94
N LEU A 165 -6.55 7.50 2.68
CA LEU A 165 -5.98 7.69 1.33
C LEU A 165 -6.65 6.76 0.31
N SER A 166 -6.81 5.51 0.68
CA SER A 166 -7.41 4.47 -0.16
C SER A 166 -8.91 4.70 -0.36
N LEU A 167 -9.64 5.05 0.70
CA LEU A 167 -11.07 5.35 0.66
C LEU A 167 -11.37 6.56 -0.25
N ILE A 168 -10.62 7.65 -0.10
CA ILE A 168 -10.75 8.82 -0.97
C ILE A 168 -10.45 8.40 -2.42
N ALA A 169 -9.31 7.77 -2.69
CA ALA A 169 -8.92 7.40 -4.05
C ALA A 169 -9.98 6.50 -4.72
N ASN A 170 -10.54 5.53 -3.99
CA ASN A 170 -11.59 4.66 -4.51
C ASN A 170 -12.88 5.43 -4.79
N ALA A 171 -13.32 6.31 -3.88
CA ALA A 171 -14.53 7.10 -4.08
C ALA A 171 -14.44 8.00 -5.33
N PHE A 172 -13.26 8.51 -5.66
CA PHE A 172 -13.01 9.25 -6.90
C PHE A 172 -13.08 8.35 -8.14
N ARG A 173 -12.47 7.16 -8.09
CA ARG A 173 -12.53 6.18 -9.20
C ARG A 173 -13.95 5.70 -9.47
N ASP A 174 -14.75 5.52 -8.42
CA ASP A 174 -16.14 5.05 -8.52
C ASP A 174 -17.04 6.04 -9.26
N VAL A 175 -16.68 7.33 -9.28
CA VAL A 175 -17.43 8.37 -9.99
C VAL A 175 -16.78 8.81 -11.31
N GLY A 176 -15.73 8.12 -11.79
CA GLY A 176 -15.13 8.36 -13.11
C GLY A 176 -13.77 9.02 -13.14
N PHE A 177 -13.19 9.37 -11.99
CA PHE A 177 -11.84 9.96 -11.90
C PHE A 177 -10.78 8.87 -11.73
N VAL A 178 -10.55 8.09 -12.79
CA VAL A 178 -9.64 6.91 -12.72
C VAL A 178 -8.19 7.30 -12.43
N SER A 179 -7.75 8.43 -13.00
CA SER A 179 -6.37 8.93 -12.85
C SER A 179 -6.16 9.75 -11.58
N VAL A 180 -7.07 9.67 -10.61
CA VAL A 180 -6.96 10.38 -9.34
C VAL A 180 -5.65 10.05 -8.64
N ARG A 181 -5.00 11.09 -8.11
CA ARG A 181 -3.87 10.99 -7.20
C ARG A 181 -4.24 11.58 -5.86
N VAL A 182 -4.02 10.82 -4.79
CA VAL A 182 -4.23 11.28 -3.42
C VAL A 182 -2.90 11.18 -2.70
N GLU A 183 -2.45 12.29 -2.13
CA GLU A 183 -1.24 12.37 -1.32
C GLU A 183 -1.62 12.85 0.08
N GLY A 184 -1.16 12.12 1.10
CA GLY A 184 -1.40 12.46 2.49
C GLY A 184 -0.22 13.22 3.09
N GLN A 185 -0.52 14.18 3.95
CA GLN A 185 0.47 14.83 4.81
C GLN A 185 -0.13 15.03 6.21
N SER A 186 0.61 14.64 7.25
CA SER A 186 0.25 14.89 8.63
C SER A 186 1.28 15.80 9.30
N TYR A 187 0.79 16.76 10.09
CA TYR A 187 1.62 17.66 10.89
C TYR A 187 1.29 17.44 12.35
N VAL A 188 2.26 16.93 13.11
CA VAL A 188 2.10 16.61 14.53
C VAL A 188 2.82 17.63 15.38
N SER A 189 2.09 18.26 16.29
CA SER A 189 2.64 19.13 17.32
C SER A 189 2.77 18.36 18.62
N ARG A 190 3.99 17.95 18.97
CA ARG A 190 4.27 17.25 20.24
C ARG A 190 3.99 18.12 21.48
N ASP A 191 4.11 19.44 21.36
CA ASP A 191 3.86 20.36 22.48
C ASP A 191 2.36 20.48 22.79
N ARG A 192 1.52 20.48 21.76
CA ARG A 192 0.06 20.59 21.89
C ARG A 192 -0.65 19.24 21.93
N ASN A 193 0.04 18.15 21.58
CA ASN A 193 -0.55 16.83 21.32
C ASN A 193 -1.70 16.93 20.31
N GLU A 194 -1.46 17.66 19.22
CA GLU A 194 -2.43 17.86 18.15
C GLU A 194 -1.83 17.45 16.81
N ALA A 195 -2.64 16.78 15.99
CA ALA A 195 -2.33 16.44 14.61
C ALA A 195 -3.25 17.18 13.64
N GLY A 196 -2.68 17.80 12.60
CA GLY A 196 -3.39 18.28 11.43
C GLY A 196 -3.19 17.31 10.26
N VAL A 197 -4.27 16.86 9.63
CA VAL A 197 -4.23 15.93 8.50
C VAL A 197 -4.64 16.65 7.22
N TYR A 198 -3.86 16.46 6.16
CA TYR A 198 -4.08 17.08 4.86
C TYR A 198 -4.08 15.99 3.79
N TYR A 199 -5.21 15.87 3.10
CA TYR A 199 -5.34 15.05 1.90
C TYR A 199 -5.28 15.96 0.68
N ARG A 200 -4.19 15.90 -0.06
CA ARG A 200 -4.02 16.58 -1.35
C ARG A 200 -4.54 15.68 -2.45
N ILE A 201 -5.56 16.13 -3.14
CA ILE A 201 -6.28 15.36 -4.13
C ILE A 201 -6.10 16.05 -5.47
N ALA A 202 -5.63 15.30 -6.47
CA ALA A 202 -5.65 15.68 -7.87
C ALA A 202 -6.62 14.73 -8.59
N PRO A 203 -7.88 15.13 -8.83
CA PRO A 203 -8.89 14.25 -9.41
C PRO A 203 -8.52 13.74 -10.81
N GLY A 204 -7.87 14.58 -11.62
CA GLY A 204 -7.65 14.30 -13.03
C GLY A 204 -8.92 14.49 -13.87
N PRO A 205 -8.89 14.13 -15.16
CA PRO A 205 -10.04 14.27 -16.04
C PRO A 205 -11.11 13.21 -15.75
N LEU A 206 -12.36 13.53 -16.07
CA LEU A 206 -13.45 12.55 -16.08
C LEU A 206 -13.24 11.59 -17.25
N THR A 207 -13.13 10.30 -16.96
CA THR A 207 -12.82 9.28 -17.95
C THR A 207 -14.07 8.57 -18.44
N ARG A 208 -14.17 8.37 -19.76
CA ARG A 208 -15.22 7.57 -20.41
C ARG A 208 -14.60 6.36 -21.09
N ILE A 209 -15.39 5.32 -21.34
CA ILE A 209 -14.94 4.12 -22.03
C ILE A 209 -14.93 4.38 -23.54
N GLY A 210 -13.75 4.40 -24.16
CA GLY A 210 -13.60 4.55 -25.61
C GLY A 210 -13.44 3.22 -26.36
N GLU A 211 -12.85 2.21 -25.73
CA GLU A 211 -12.73 0.84 -26.28
C GLU A 211 -12.87 -0.20 -25.17
N ILE A 212 -13.46 -1.35 -25.48
CA ILE A 212 -13.46 -2.53 -24.60
C ILE A 212 -12.70 -3.65 -25.31
N ARG A 213 -11.60 -4.10 -24.72
CA ARG A 213 -10.72 -5.14 -25.26
C ARG A 213 -10.79 -6.38 -24.39
N VAL A 214 -11.10 -7.52 -25.01
CA VAL A 214 -11.06 -8.83 -24.34
C VAL A 214 -9.81 -9.59 -24.79
N VAL A 215 -8.98 -9.98 -23.82
CA VAL A 215 -7.72 -10.71 -24.02
C VAL A 215 -7.72 -12.02 -23.24
N GLY A 216 -7.01 -13.03 -23.75
CA GLY A 216 -6.78 -14.30 -23.06
C GLY A 216 -7.85 -15.38 -23.26
N THR A 217 -8.98 -15.09 -23.92
CA THR A 217 -9.92 -16.13 -24.37
C THR A 217 -9.61 -16.58 -25.80
N GLN A 218 -8.94 -17.72 -25.94
CA GLN A 218 -8.72 -18.33 -27.27
C GLN A 218 -9.87 -19.27 -27.66
N SER A 219 -10.48 -19.93 -26.67
CA SER A 219 -11.48 -20.98 -26.88
C SER A 219 -12.93 -20.48 -26.82
N PHE A 220 -13.17 -19.22 -26.40
CA PHE A 220 -14.50 -18.67 -26.19
C PHE A 220 -14.75 -17.40 -27.03
N PRO A 221 -15.92 -17.26 -27.70
CA PRO A 221 -16.22 -16.08 -28.51
C PRO A 221 -16.29 -14.80 -27.67
N LYS A 222 -15.50 -13.78 -28.03
CA LYS A 222 -15.43 -12.49 -27.35
C LYS A 222 -16.79 -11.80 -27.29
N GLU A 223 -17.62 -11.98 -28.31
CA GLU A 223 -18.96 -11.39 -28.40
C GLU A 223 -19.90 -11.89 -27.29
N ARG A 224 -19.72 -13.14 -26.81
CA ARG A 224 -20.52 -13.66 -25.70
C ARG A 224 -20.12 -13.02 -24.37
N ILE A 225 -18.84 -12.74 -24.20
CA ILE A 225 -18.31 -12.04 -23.01
C ILE A 225 -18.82 -10.60 -23.02
N LEU A 226 -18.64 -9.88 -24.13
CA LEU A 226 -19.10 -8.50 -24.30
C LEU A 226 -20.62 -8.34 -24.14
N ARG A 227 -21.42 -9.35 -24.50
CA ARG A 227 -22.87 -9.34 -24.26
C ARG A 227 -23.25 -9.49 -22.80
N ARG A 228 -22.36 -10.06 -21.98
CA ARG A 228 -22.61 -10.31 -20.57
C ARG A 228 -22.25 -9.11 -19.71
N THR A 229 -21.33 -8.25 -20.15
CA THR A 229 -20.88 -7.08 -19.40
C THR A 229 -21.95 -5.98 -19.35
N SER A 230 -21.98 -5.22 -18.25
CA SER A 230 -22.75 -3.98 -18.13
C SER A 230 -22.10 -2.81 -18.88
N LEU A 231 -20.78 -2.84 -19.07
CA LEU A 231 -20.00 -1.78 -19.73
C LEU A 231 -20.49 -1.46 -21.16
N ARG A 232 -20.63 -0.17 -21.49
CA ARG A 232 -20.86 0.33 -22.86
C ARG A 232 -19.85 1.41 -23.23
N LEU A 233 -19.69 1.62 -24.54
CA LEU A 233 -18.90 2.74 -25.05
C LEU A 233 -19.56 4.07 -24.65
N ASN A 234 -18.71 5.06 -24.34
CA ASN A 234 -19.03 6.39 -23.83
C ASN A 234 -19.59 6.46 -22.40
N ASP A 235 -19.81 5.32 -21.74
CA ASP A 235 -20.13 5.29 -20.32
C ASP A 235 -18.96 5.85 -19.51
N ILE A 236 -19.29 6.50 -18.39
CA ILE A 236 -18.29 6.89 -17.41
C ILE A 236 -17.83 5.62 -16.73
N ILE A 237 -16.52 5.43 -16.67
CA ILE A 237 -15.95 4.25 -16.05
C ILE A 237 -16.12 4.34 -14.52
N SER A 238 -16.54 3.26 -13.88
CA SER A 238 -16.61 3.14 -12.43
C SER A 238 -15.92 1.87 -11.99
N SER A 239 -15.24 1.90 -10.83
CA SER A 239 -14.68 0.66 -10.26
C SER A 239 -15.77 -0.35 -9.92
N GLU A 240 -16.98 0.10 -9.62
CA GLU A 240 -18.12 -0.79 -9.37
C GLU A 240 -18.52 -1.54 -10.65
N ASP A 241 -18.66 -0.84 -11.78
CA ASP A 241 -18.99 -1.46 -13.06
C ASP A 241 -17.91 -2.46 -13.51
N LEU A 242 -16.64 -2.18 -13.20
CA LEU A 242 -15.53 -3.10 -13.45
C LEU A 242 -15.65 -4.37 -12.59
N ARG A 243 -15.88 -4.25 -11.28
CA ARG A 243 -16.06 -5.39 -10.37
C ARG A 243 -17.29 -6.21 -10.74
N GLU A 244 -18.41 -5.56 -11.06
CA GLU A 244 -19.62 -6.24 -11.51
C GLU A 244 -19.35 -7.01 -12.80
N THR A 245 -18.60 -6.42 -13.74
CA THR A 245 -18.20 -7.08 -14.98
C THR A 245 -17.30 -8.29 -14.71
N GLU A 246 -16.32 -8.19 -13.81
CA GLU A 246 -15.50 -9.33 -13.41
C GLU A 246 -16.34 -10.48 -12.87
N ALA A 247 -17.26 -10.19 -11.94
CA ALA A 247 -18.16 -11.18 -11.36
C ALA A 247 -19.08 -11.82 -12.42
N GLN A 248 -19.72 -11.01 -13.27
CA GLN A 248 -20.61 -11.48 -14.33
C GLN A 248 -19.93 -12.40 -15.34
N ILE A 249 -18.63 -12.18 -15.63
CA ILE A 249 -17.83 -13.01 -16.53
C ILE A 249 -17.33 -14.25 -15.80
N TYR A 250 -16.88 -14.12 -14.54
CA TYR A 250 -16.46 -15.25 -13.71
C TYR A 250 -17.60 -16.27 -13.56
N ASP A 251 -18.83 -15.79 -13.35
CA ASP A 251 -20.05 -16.59 -13.24
C ASP A 251 -20.39 -17.40 -14.52
N LEU A 252 -19.78 -17.09 -15.66
CA LEU A 252 -19.93 -17.92 -16.86
C LEU A 252 -19.25 -19.29 -16.70
N GLY A 253 -18.33 -19.44 -15.73
CA GLY A 253 -17.58 -20.67 -15.49
C GLY A 253 -16.59 -21.02 -16.60
N VAL A 254 -16.28 -20.05 -17.47
CA VAL A 254 -15.38 -20.24 -18.63
C VAL A 254 -13.94 -19.86 -18.31
N CYS A 255 -13.74 -18.90 -17.41
CA CYS A 255 -12.43 -18.35 -17.08
C CYS A 255 -12.01 -18.78 -15.67
N PHE A 256 -10.73 -19.12 -15.47
CA PHE A 256 -10.20 -19.43 -14.14
C PHE A 256 -10.05 -18.16 -13.28
N SER A 257 -9.64 -17.06 -13.92
CA SER A 257 -9.56 -15.73 -13.33
C SER A 257 -10.04 -14.69 -14.34
N VAL A 258 -10.66 -13.63 -13.83
CA VAL A 258 -11.09 -12.47 -14.64
C VAL A 258 -10.57 -11.22 -13.97
N THR A 259 -9.98 -10.32 -14.76
CA THR A 259 -9.57 -9.00 -14.29
C THR A 259 -9.97 -7.96 -15.33
N ALA A 260 -10.75 -6.97 -14.91
CA ALA A 260 -11.16 -5.83 -15.69
C ALA A 260 -10.42 -4.59 -15.18
N ARG A 261 -9.55 -4.03 -16.03
CA ARG A 261 -8.73 -2.86 -15.65
C ARG A 261 -8.84 -1.74 -16.68
N PRO A 262 -8.81 -0.48 -16.24
CA PRO A 262 -8.70 0.64 -17.14
C PRO A 262 -7.31 0.66 -17.79
N ILE A 263 -7.28 0.84 -19.11
CA ILE A 263 -6.05 0.94 -19.91
C ILE A 263 -6.05 2.25 -20.71
N LYS A 264 -4.86 2.81 -20.90
CA LYS A 264 -4.63 3.90 -21.84
C LYS A 264 -4.19 3.24 -23.14
N ILE A 265 -4.92 3.50 -24.21
CA ILE A 265 -4.57 3.02 -25.55
C ILE A 265 -3.85 4.17 -26.23
N ASP A 266 -2.54 4.00 -26.45
CA ASP A 266 -1.76 4.93 -27.26
C ASP A 266 -2.06 4.70 -28.77
N GLU A 267 -1.74 5.68 -29.60
CA GLU A 267 -1.99 5.63 -31.06
C GLU A 267 -1.26 4.47 -31.78
N THR A 268 -0.29 3.83 -31.12
CA THR A 268 0.47 2.67 -31.63
C THR A 268 -0.14 1.32 -31.24
N GLY A 269 -1.24 1.32 -30.46
CA GLY A 269 -1.88 0.12 -29.93
C GLY A 269 -1.21 -0.46 -28.69
N GLY A 270 -0.27 0.28 -28.09
CA GLY A 270 0.34 -0.01 -26.80
C GLY A 270 -0.70 0.09 -25.68
N VAL A 271 -0.64 -0.86 -24.74
CA VAL A 271 -1.55 -0.96 -23.61
C VAL A 271 -0.77 -0.57 -22.35
N GLU A 272 -1.04 0.61 -21.80
CA GLU A 272 -0.48 1.02 -20.51
C GLU A 272 -1.59 1.06 -19.45
N PRO A 273 -1.38 0.56 -18.22
CA PRO A 273 -2.37 0.67 -17.15
C PRO A 273 -2.71 2.13 -16.83
N LEU A 274 -3.99 2.47 -16.71
CA LEU A 274 -4.40 3.78 -16.17
C LEU A 274 -4.38 3.72 -14.64
N GLY A 275 -3.34 4.30 -14.03
CA GLY A 275 -3.19 4.37 -12.57
C GLY A 275 -1.72 4.43 -12.17
N PRO A 276 -1.39 4.66 -10.89
CA PRO A 276 0.00 4.61 -10.45
C PRO A 276 0.57 3.20 -10.73
N THR A 277 1.55 3.13 -11.60
CA THR A 277 2.33 1.93 -11.89
C THR A 277 3.38 1.76 -10.79
N GLY A 278 2.94 1.25 -9.63
CA GLY A 278 3.84 0.88 -8.54
C GLY A 278 3.08 0.48 -7.27
N PRO A 279 3.69 -0.33 -6.38
CA PRO A 279 3.20 -0.44 -5.01
C PRO A 279 3.09 0.96 -4.40
N PRO A 280 2.21 1.20 -3.41
CA PRO A 280 2.16 2.49 -2.72
C PRO A 280 3.58 2.88 -2.34
N VAL A 281 4.04 4.00 -2.91
CA VAL A 281 5.39 4.50 -2.67
C VAL A 281 5.55 4.63 -1.17
N GLY A 282 6.58 3.95 -0.65
CA GLY A 282 6.77 3.70 0.75
C GLY A 282 6.56 4.93 1.63
N THR A 283 5.95 4.64 2.77
CA THR A 283 5.94 5.39 4.02
C THR A 283 7.35 5.84 4.39
N GLY A 284 7.79 6.93 3.75
CA GLY A 284 8.86 7.78 4.21
C GLY A 284 8.26 8.90 5.06
N GLY A 285 7.57 8.54 6.14
CA GLY A 285 7.11 9.46 7.17
C GLY A 285 8.31 10.05 7.91
N ALA A 286 9.09 10.90 7.24
CA ALA A 286 10.06 11.75 7.88
C ALA A 286 9.28 12.81 8.67
N ALA A 287 8.95 12.47 9.93
CA ALA A 287 8.62 13.42 10.96
C ALA A 287 9.75 14.46 10.99
N THR A 288 9.54 15.59 10.31
CA THR A 288 10.56 16.62 10.19
C THR A 288 10.58 17.37 11.52
N LYS A 289 11.76 17.30 12.15
CA LYS A 289 12.16 17.96 13.38
C LYS A 289 11.65 19.41 13.44
N ALA A 290 10.86 19.71 14.49
CA ALA A 290 10.52 21.07 14.87
C ALA A 290 11.75 21.78 15.47
N GLU A 291 12.04 22.99 15.00
CA GLU A 291 12.73 24.03 15.77
C GLU A 291 11.83 25.27 15.86
N PRO A 292 11.91 26.04 16.96
CA PRO A 292 10.87 26.99 17.33
C PRO A 292 11.13 28.40 16.80
N GLY A 293 10.05 29.10 16.46
CA GLY A 293 9.98 30.55 16.55
C GLY A 293 9.80 31.30 15.23
N ALA A 294 8.60 31.86 15.06
CA ALA A 294 8.34 33.30 14.84
C ALA A 294 7.20 33.56 13.84
N ALA A 295 6.17 34.23 14.37
CA ALA A 295 5.33 35.26 13.75
C ALA A 295 4.65 34.97 12.39
N ALA A 296 3.32 34.93 12.45
CA ALA A 296 2.43 35.27 11.34
C ALA A 296 2.72 36.68 10.79
N PRO A 297 2.34 36.95 9.53
CA PRO A 297 1.53 38.15 9.31
C PRO A 297 0.37 38.00 8.32
N THR A 298 -0.55 38.94 8.52
CA THR A 298 -1.84 39.25 7.91
C THR A 298 -1.80 39.67 6.43
N ALA A 299 -2.99 39.63 5.81
CA ALA A 299 -3.37 39.70 4.40
C ALA A 299 -3.11 40.96 3.52
N ALA A 300 -2.99 40.69 2.20
CA ALA A 300 -3.51 41.37 0.99
C ALA A 300 -2.96 42.76 0.51
N PRO A 301 -3.26 43.22 -0.73
CA PRO A 301 -3.10 42.60 -2.07
C PRO A 301 -2.32 43.51 -3.06
N GLY A 302 -1.94 43.01 -4.25
CA GLY A 302 -1.35 43.87 -5.30
C GLY A 302 -1.08 43.17 -6.63
N ASP A 303 -1.79 43.63 -7.67
CA ASP A 303 -1.59 43.37 -9.10
C ASP A 303 -0.15 43.55 -9.58
N THR A 304 0.31 42.69 -10.50
CA THR A 304 0.80 43.10 -11.85
C THR A 304 1.17 41.86 -12.69
N SER A 305 0.49 41.72 -13.83
CA SER A 305 1.00 41.08 -15.06
C SER A 305 2.09 41.97 -15.70
N PRO A 306 3.02 41.51 -16.58
CA PRO A 306 2.63 40.89 -17.85
C PRO A 306 3.62 39.92 -18.59
N THR A 307 3.06 39.34 -19.65
CA THR A 307 3.64 38.94 -20.95
C THR A 307 4.10 37.49 -21.19
N ALA A 308 3.20 36.82 -21.93
CA ALA A 308 3.32 35.69 -22.85
C ALA A 308 4.67 35.38 -23.51
N GLN A 309 4.93 34.07 -23.62
CA GLN A 309 5.60 33.44 -24.77
C GLN A 309 4.80 32.21 -25.23
N THR A 310 4.87 31.99 -26.54
CA THR A 310 3.89 31.31 -27.38
C THR A 310 4.31 29.88 -27.72
N ALA A 311 3.28 29.02 -27.85
CA ALA A 311 3.16 27.82 -28.68
C ALA A 311 3.92 26.52 -28.33
N GLY A 312 3.12 25.54 -27.90
CA GLY A 312 3.17 24.16 -28.36
C GLY A 312 1.74 23.62 -28.42
N SER A 313 1.24 23.30 -29.62
CA SER A 313 -0.10 22.78 -29.90
C SER A 313 -0.40 21.46 -29.17
N PRO A 314 -1.69 21.13 -28.93
CA PRO A 314 -2.09 19.87 -28.30
C PRO A 314 -2.00 18.72 -29.33
N SER A 315 -1.29 17.65 -28.99
CA SER A 315 -1.43 16.37 -29.68
C SER A 315 -2.78 15.76 -29.30
N GLN A 316 -3.73 15.80 -30.24
CA GLN A 316 -4.89 14.92 -30.29
C GLN A 316 -4.40 13.46 -30.39
N GLY A 317 -5.01 12.51 -29.66
CA GLY A 317 -4.78 11.09 -30.00
C GLY A 317 -5.15 9.99 -29.01
N ASP A 318 -5.11 10.21 -27.70
CA ASP A 318 -5.22 9.09 -26.74
C ASP A 318 -6.68 8.70 -26.43
N VAL A 319 -7.00 7.40 -26.51
CA VAL A 319 -8.35 6.88 -26.21
C VAL A 319 -8.31 6.03 -24.93
N PRO A 320 -9.10 6.36 -23.89
CA PRO A 320 -9.25 5.50 -22.72
C PRO A 320 -9.99 4.19 -23.09
N GLY A 321 -9.48 3.05 -22.62
CA GLY A 321 -10.10 1.73 -22.84
C GLY A 321 -10.20 0.89 -21.57
N VAL A 322 -10.88 -0.25 -21.65
CA VAL A 322 -10.93 -1.26 -20.59
C VAL A 322 -10.41 -2.57 -21.17
N GLU A 323 -9.41 -3.17 -20.50
CA GLU A 323 -8.96 -4.52 -20.81
C GLU A 323 -9.57 -5.51 -19.83
N VAL A 324 -10.28 -6.49 -20.36
CA VAL A 324 -10.70 -7.68 -19.61
C VAL A 324 -9.74 -8.80 -19.97
N ALA A 325 -8.88 -9.16 -19.02
CA ALA A 325 -7.97 -10.28 -19.14
C ALA A 325 -8.58 -11.53 -18.46
N SER A 326 -8.52 -12.64 -19.17
CA SER A 326 -8.85 -13.96 -18.63
C SER A 326 -7.69 -14.93 -18.85
N SER A 327 -7.46 -15.84 -17.90
CA SER A 327 -6.53 -16.96 -18.12
C SER A 327 -7.31 -18.27 -18.28
N ASP A 328 -7.10 -18.94 -19.40
CA ASP A 328 -7.49 -20.33 -19.62
C ASP A 328 -6.37 -21.21 -19.03
N SER A 329 -6.69 -22.04 -18.03
CA SER A 329 -5.71 -22.99 -17.47
C SER A 329 -5.52 -24.15 -18.45
N GLU A 330 -4.37 -24.20 -19.14
CA GLU A 330 -3.84 -25.48 -19.63
C GLU A 330 -3.16 -26.21 -18.47
N VAL A 331 -3.89 -27.15 -17.87
CA VAL A 331 -3.29 -28.22 -17.08
C VAL A 331 -2.65 -29.19 -18.07
N VAL A 332 -1.36 -29.02 -18.35
CA VAL A 332 -0.55 -30.08 -18.94
C VAL A 332 0.15 -30.81 -17.79
N ALA A 333 -0.46 -31.93 -17.39
CA ALA A 333 0.27 -32.99 -16.73
C ALA A 333 1.21 -33.64 -17.76
N SER A 334 2.51 -33.69 -17.47
CA SER A 334 3.42 -34.61 -18.14
C SER A 334 4.37 -35.22 -17.12
N ASP A 335 3.99 -36.40 -16.64
CA ASP A 335 4.92 -37.45 -16.24
C ASP A 335 5.80 -37.81 -17.46
N GLY A 336 7.10 -37.99 -17.25
CA GLY A 336 8.00 -38.38 -18.33
C GLY A 336 9.48 -38.41 -17.95
N ASP A 337 9.84 -39.29 -17.02
CA ASP A 337 11.19 -39.85 -16.86
C ASP A 337 11.78 -40.29 -18.22
N ALA A 338 12.96 -39.77 -18.60
CA ALA A 338 14.06 -40.54 -19.22
C ALA A 338 15.26 -39.66 -19.65
N LYS A 339 16.31 -39.72 -18.84
CA LYS A 339 17.69 -40.13 -19.21
C LYS A 339 18.43 -39.36 -20.33
N ALA A 340 19.40 -38.55 -19.90
CA ALA A 340 20.49 -37.99 -20.71
C ALA A 340 21.57 -39.03 -21.09
N PRO A 341 22.34 -38.74 -22.16
CA PRO A 341 23.79 -39.00 -22.14
C PRO A 341 24.64 -37.77 -22.53
N GLU A 342 25.90 -37.85 -22.10
CA GLU A 342 26.96 -36.85 -21.95
C GLU A 342 27.59 -36.25 -23.25
N PRO A 343 28.40 -35.16 -23.12
CA PRO A 343 28.96 -34.39 -24.24
C PRO A 343 30.40 -34.80 -24.62
N GLY A 344 30.82 -34.51 -25.86
CA GLY A 344 32.21 -34.69 -26.29
C GLY A 344 32.57 -34.00 -27.62
N GLU A 345 33.51 -33.04 -27.51
CA GLU A 345 34.55 -32.61 -28.45
C GLU A 345 34.23 -31.90 -29.79
N THR A 346 34.62 -30.61 -29.81
CA THR A 346 34.98 -29.72 -30.95
C THR A 346 36.43 -29.96 -31.44
N PRO A 347 37.01 -29.17 -32.38
CA PRO A 347 36.53 -28.60 -33.65
C PRO A 347 37.55 -28.80 -34.82
N GLY A 348 37.20 -28.41 -36.04
CA GLY A 348 38.23 -27.88 -36.97
C GLY A 348 37.97 -28.05 -38.46
N GLU A 349 38.21 -26.94 -39.18
CA GLU A 349 38.62 -26.85 -40.59
C GLU A 349 37.55 -26.45 -41.62
N ALA A 350 37.83 -25.33 -42.28
CA ALA A 350 37.12 -24.67 -43.36
C ALA A 350 38.13 -24.45 -44.52
N PRO A 351 37.75 -23.86 -45.67
CA PRO A 351 36.70 -24.16 -46.64
C PRO A 351 37.34 -24.47 -48.03
N PRO A 352 36.58 -24.58 -49.15
CA PRO A 352 36.55 -23.43 -50.08
C PRO A 352 35.19 -23.24 -50.83
N PRO A 353 35.02 -22.16 -51.62
CA PRO A 353 33.69 -21.60 -51.95
C PRO A 353 33.15 -21.89 -53.36
N ALA A 354 31.82 -21.77 -53.45
CA ALA A 354 30.96 -21.26 -54.53
C ALA A 354 31.10 -21.79 -55.98
N THR A 355 30.00 -22.36 -56.52
CA THR A 355 29.32 -21.87 -57.75
C THR A 355 27.89 -22.45 -57.87
N PRO A 356 26.87 -21.68 -58.30
CA PRO A 356 25.47 -22.11 -58.53
C PRO A 356 25.27 -22.44 -60.04
N PRO A 357 24.07 -22.45 -60.66
CA PRO A 357 22.67 -22.71 -60.24
C PRO A 357 22.03 -23.87 -61.07
N GLU A 358 20.78 -24.26 -60.78
CA GLU A 358 19.72 -24.42 -61.81
C GLU A 358 18.36 -24.71 -61.15
N ALA A 359 17.42 -23.79 -61.37
CA ALA A 359 15.97 -23.97 -61.26
C ALA A 359 15.47 -24.59 -62.61
N PRO A 360 14.21 -25.00 -62.81
CA PRO A 360 12.96 -24.66 -62.09
C PRO A 360 12.42 -25.70 -61.11
#